data_AF-A4BZ56-F1
#
_entry.id   AF-A4BZ56-F1
#
_cell.length_a   1.000
_cell.length_b   1.000
_cell.length_c   1.000
_cell.angle_alpha   90.00
_cell.angle_beta   90.00
_cell.angle_gamma   90.00
#
_symmetry.space_group_name_H-M   'P 1'
#
loop_
_entity.id
_entity.type
_entity.pdbx_description
1 polymer ?
#
loop_
_entity_poly.entity_id
_entity_poly.type
_entity_poly.pdbx_seq_one_letter_code
_entity_poly.pdbx_strand_id
1 'polypeptide(L)'
;MKHIQWQEIETAHVRNYNPIGEYSGWGIKGGLLWNKEKGKYVNISGAIGIQLVLKNGKKLLIGTQKKEEVNNVLKNYQKKIYGSY
;
A
#
# COMPACT_ATOMS: atom_id res chain seq x y z
N MET A 1 -8.37 9.27 11.90
CA MET A 1 -7.78 8.00 11.43
C MET A 1 -8.62 7.51 10.26
N LYS A 2 -8.05 7.29 9.07
CA LYS A 2 -8.85 6.88 7.91
C LYS A 2 -9.03 5.36 7.94
N HIS A 3 -10.24 4.88 8.14
CA HIS A 3 -10.57 3.45 8.10
C HIS A 3 -10.71 3.02 6.63
N ILE A 4 -10.05 1.93 6.24
CA ILE A 4 -10.18 1.30 4.91
C ILE A 4 -10.79 -0.08 5.16
N GLN A 5 -11.98 -0.33 4.63
CA GLN A 5 -12.62 -1.64 4.72
C GLN A 5 -11.89 -2.64 3.81
N TRP A 6 -11.82 -3.90 4.23
CA TRP A 6 -11.23 -4.97 3.41
C TRP A 6 -11.88 -5.08 2.02
N GLN A 7 -13.19 -4.85 1.95
CA GLN A 7 -13.98 -4.87 0.71
C GLN A 7 -13.61 -3.76 -0.28
N GLU A 8 -13.00 -2.67 0.20
CA GLU A 8 -12.53 -1.57 -0.64
C GLU A 8 -11.17 -1.89 -1.29
N ILE A 9 -10.47 -2.92 -0.80
CA ILE A 9 -9.18 -3.37 -1.33
C ILE A 9 -9.47 -4.29 -2.51
N GLU A 10 -8.86 -3.95 -3.65
CA GLU A 10 -8.90 -4.76 -4.86
C GLU A 10 -7.76 -5.76 -4.87
N THR A 11 -6.54 -5.29 -4.60
CA THR A 11 -5.36 -6.14 -4.48
C THR A 11 -4.44 -5.65 -3.37
N ALA A 12 -3.76 -6.60 -2.73
CA ALA A 12 -2.73 -6.34 -1.74
C ALA A 12 -1.54 -7.28 -1.97
N HIS A 13 -0.35 -6.72 -2.17
CA HIS A 13 0.86 -7.51 -2.40
C HIS A 13 2.11 -6.82 -1.85
N VAL A 14 3.12 -7.62 -1.53
CA VAL A 14 4.44 -7.12 -1.16
C VAL A 14 5.22 -6.83 -2.44
N ARG A 15 5.81 -5.64 -2.51
CA ARG A 15 6.71 -5.26 -3.59
C ARG A 15 7.97 -4.62 -3.04
N ASN A 16 9.06 -4.77 -3.78
CA ASN A 16 10.19 -3.87 -3.64
C ASN A 16 9.84 -2.56 -4.35
N TYR A 17 10.30 -1.44 -3.81
CA TYR A 17 10.08 -0.13 -4.43
C TYR A 17 11.29 0.77 -4.21
N ASN A 18 11.49 1.73 -5.12
CA ASN A 18 12.53 2.74 -4.99
C ASN A 18 11.92 4.01 -4.37
N PRO A 19 12.10 4.25 -3.05
CA PRO A 19 11.51 5.41 -2.35
C PRO A 19 11.94 6.77 -2.94
N ILE A 20 13.14 6.85 -3.50
CA ILE A 20 13.70 8.08 -4.04
C ILE A 20 13.20 8.31 -5.48
N GLY A 21 13.23 7.26 -6.32
CA GLY A 21 12.86 7.36 -7.74
C GLY A 21 11.35 7.34 -8.02
N GLU A 22 10.56 6.59 -7.24
CA GLU A 22 9.12 6.42 -7.48
C GLU A 22 8.26 7.39 -6.68
N TYR A 23 8.73 7.80 -5.50
CA TYR A 23 7.91 8.57 -4.52
C TYR A 23 8.59 9.85 -4.02
N SER A 24 9.73 10.21 -4.61
CA SER A 24 10.47 11.45 -4.33
C SER A 24 10.76 11.66 -2.84
N GLY A 25 11.07 10.61 -2.07
CA GLY A 25 11.51 10.67 -0.67
C GLY A 25 10.58 10.00 0.37
N TRP A 26 10.88 10.25 1.64
CA TRP A 26 10.20 9.65 2.82
C TRP A 26 9.05 10.54 3.35
N GLY A 27 7.96 9.96 3.89
CA GLY A 27 6.89 10.70 4.59
C GLY A 27 5.43 10.41 4.15
N ILE A 28 4.48 11.00 4.88
CA ILE A 28 3.04 11.06 4.54
C ILE A 28 2.83 12.23 3.56
N LYS A 29 2.81 11.98 2.26
CA LYS A 29 2.61 13.04 1.25
C LYS A 29 1.16 13.04 0.77
N GLY A 30 0.34 13.82 1.48
CA GLY A 30 -1.11 13.93 1.25
C GLY A 30 -1.60 15.32 0.81
N GLY A 31 -0.71 16.22 0.36
CA GLY A 31 -1.03 17.62 0.03
C GLY A 31 -1.17 17.90 -1.48
N LEU A 32 -1.89 19.00 -1.77
CA LEU A 32 -2.39 19.56 -3.04
C LEU A 32 -1.45 19.60 -4.28
N LEU A 33 -0.20 19.14 -4.18
CA LEU A 33 0.88 19.29 -5.16
C LEU A 33 1.20 18.04 -5.98
N TRP A 34 0.43 16.94 -5.83
CA TRP A 34 0.73 15.68 -6.52
C TRP A 34 -0.47 15.21 -7.34
N ASN A 35 -0.20 14.94 -8.64
CA ASN A 35 -1.17 14.45 -9.62
C ASN A 35 -2.17 13.49 -8.98
N LYS A 36 -3.46 13.80 -9.10
CA LYS A 36 -4.57 12.93 -8.66
C LYS A 36 -4.42 11.48 -9.16
N GLU A 37 -3.72 11.30 -10.28
CA GLU A 37 -3.42 10.01 -10.92
C GLU A 37 -2.42 9.13 -10.15
N LYS A 38 -1.51 9.73 -9.38
CA LYS A 38 -0.50 8.96 -8.62
C LYS A 38 -1.05 8.45 -7.29
N GLY A 39 -2.06 9.07 -6.68
CA GLY A 39 -2.68 8.55 -5.44
C GLY A 39 -1.92 8.92 -4.16
N LYS A 40 -2.38 8.42 -3.00
CA LYS A 40 -1.88 8.82 -1.67
C LYS A 40 -0.95 7.75 -1.10
N TYR A 41 0.31 8.10 -0.83
CA TYR A 41 1.31 7.16 -0.34
C TYR A 41 1.73 7.50 1.10
N VAL A 42 1.96 6.48 1.92
CA VAL A 42 2.50 6.61 3.28
C VAL A 42 3.82 5.83 3.32
N ASN A 43 4.90 6.50 2.94
CA ASN A 43 6.21 5.86 2.93
C ASN A 43 6.81 5.87 4.34
N ILE A 44 6.96 4.68 4.91
CA ILE A 44 7.74 4.41 6.11
C ILE A 44 9.04 3.74 5.62
N SER A 45 10.20 4.33 5.91
CA SER A 45 11.56 3.83 5.65
C SER A 45 11.70 2.38 5.12
N GLY A 46 12.37 2.19 3.97
CA GLY A 46 12.76 0.88 3.41
C GLY A 46 12.69 0.80 1.88
N ALA A 47 13.18 -0.31 1.32
CA ALA A 47 13.06 -0.65 -0.11
C ALA A 47 11.95 -1.70 -0.38
N ILE A 48 11.17 -2.05 0.64
CA ILE A 48 10.14 -3.11 0.62
C ILE A 48 8.87 -2.54 1.24
N GLY A 49 7.71 -2.81 0.62
CA GLY A 49 6.43 -2.27 1.08
C GLY A 49 5.24 -3.11 0.65
N ILE A 50 4.11 -2.83 1.29
CA ILE A 50 2.79 -3.37 0.97
C ILE A 50 2.12 -2.39 0.03
N GLN A 51 1.87 -2.81 -1.20
CA GLN A 51 1.05 -2.08 -2.14
C GLN A 51 -0.41 -2.52 -1.99
N LEU A 52 -1.26 -1.59 -1.62
CA LEU A 52 -2.71 -1.72 -1.69
C LEU A 52 -3.22 -0.95 -2.92
N VAL A 53 -4.03 -1.61 -3.72
CA VAL A 53 -4.85 -0.98 -4.76
C VAL A 53 -6.29 -1.06 -4.29
N LEU A 54 -6.93 0.09 -4.17
CA LEU A 54 -8.34 0.18 -3.80
C LEU A 54 -9.19 0.15 -5.07
N LYS A 55 -10.41 -0.39 -4.96
CA LYS A 55 -11.39 -0.46 -6.07
C LYS A 55 -11.75 0.90 -6.67
N ASN A 56 -11.50 1.99 -5.93
CA ASN A 56 -11.69 3.36 -6.41
C ASN A 56 -10.46 3.92 -7.19
N GLY A 57 -9.52 3.07 -7.57
CA GLY A 57 -8.30 3.42 -8.31
C GLY A 57 -7.20 4.05 -7.46
N LYS A 58 -7.46 4.35 -6.17
CA LYS A 58 -6.44 4.91 -5.28
C LYS A 58 -5.45 3.83 -4.88
N LYS A 59 -4.18 4.21 -4.88
CA LYS A 59 -3.06 3.37 -4.48
C LYS A 59 -2.54 3.86 -3.14
N LEU A 60 -2.23 2.93 -2.25
CA LEU A 60 -1.55 3.18 -0.99
C LEU A 60 -0.35 2.24 -0.90
N LEU A 61 0.83 2.81 -0.65
CA LEU A 61 2.02 2.03 -0.34
C LEU A 61 2.35 2.24 1.13
N ILE A 62 2.64 1.16 1.84
CA ILE A 62 3.06 1.15 3.24
C ILE A 62 4.42 0.48 3.29
N GLY A 63 5.47 1.22 3.65
CA GLY A 63 6.82 0.63 3.74
C GLY A 63 6.99 -0.28 4.96
N THR A 64 7.86 -1.28 4.84
CA THR A 64 8.14 -2.28 5.88
C THR A 64 9.59 -2.75 5.82
N GLN A 65 10.15 -3.09 6.99
CA GLN A 65 11.43 -3.80 7.10
C GLN A 65 11.24 -5.32 7.36
N LYS A 66 9.98 -5.76 7.52
CA LYS A 66 9.62 -7.13 7.93
C LYS A 66 8.88 -7.86 6.80
N LYS A 67 9.58 -8.12 5.69
CA LYS A 67 8.99 -8.71 4.47
C LYS A 67 8.23 -10.03 4.74
N GLU A 68 8.85 -10.95 5.48
CA GLU A 68 8.29 -12.28 5.73
C GLU A 68 7.03 -12.24 6.61
N GLU A 69 7.04 -11.44 7.67
CA GLU A 69 5.87 -11.27 8.54
C GLU A 69 4.68 -10.72 7.74
N VAL A 70 4.94 -9.74 6.88
CA VAL A 70 3.91 -9.15 6.02
C VAL A 70 3.34 -10.17 5.04
N ASN A 71 4.18 -11.01 4.42
CA ASN A 71 3.71 -12.08 3.56
C ASN A 71 2.76 -13.03 4.30
N ASN A 72 3.08 -13.40 5.54
CA ASN A 72 2.23 -14.25 6.37
C ASN A 72 0.90 -13.57 6.72
N VAL A 73 0.93 -12.28 7.05
CA VAL A 73 -0.29 -11.48 7.30
C VAL A 73 -1.18 -11.44 6.05
N LEU A 74 -0.61 -11.15 4.87
CA LEU A 74 -1.38 -11.11 3.63
C LEU A 74 -2.00 -12.47 3.29
N LYS A 75 -1.30 -13.58 3.53
CA LYS A 75 -1.86 -14.93 3.40
C LYS A 75 -3.03 -15.16 4.35
N ASN A 76 -2.88 -14.80 5.62
CA ASN A 76 -3.94 -14.96 6.64
C ASN A 76 -5.20 -14.18 6.29
N TYR A 77 -5.07 -13.00 5.69
CA TYR A 77 -6.19 -12.13 5.33
C TYR A 77 -6.60 -12.22 3.85
N GLN A 78 -5.99 -13.10 3.07
CA GLN A 78 -6.26 -13.24 1.63
C GLN A 78 -7.74 -13.47 1.35
N LYS A 79 -8.39 -14.35 2.14
CA LYS A 79 -9.83 -14.63 2.02
C LYS A 79 -10.72 -13.40 2.28
N LYS A 80 -10.28 -12.47 3.13
CA LYS A 80 -11.03 -11.22 3.40
C LYS A 80 -10.87 -10.19 2.29
N ILE A 81 -9.75 -10.23 1.57
CA ILE A 81 -9.42 -9.30 0.49
C ILE A 81 -10.13 -9.71 -0.81
N TYR A 82 -10.03 -11.00 -1.17
CA TYR A 82 -10.55 -11.49 -2.45
C TYR A 82 -11.97 -12.07 -2.35
N GLY A 83 -12.50 -12.26 -1.13
CA GLY A 83 -13.76 -12.98 -0.89
C GLY A 83 -13.56 -14.49 -1.07
N SER A 84 -14.15 -15.30 -0.17
CA SER A 84 -14.32 -16.72 -0.46
C SER A 84 -15.38 -16.87 -1.55
N TYR A 85 -15.06 -17.63 -2.60
CA TYR A 85 -16.07 -18.19 -3.52
C TYR A 85 -17.01 -19.12 -2.76
#